data_AF-A0A7S4JKI9-F1
#
_entry.id   AF-A0A7S4JKI9-F1
#
_cell.length_a   1.000
_cell.length_b   1.000
_cell.length_c   1.000
_cell.angle_alpha   90.00
_cell.angle_beta   90.00
_cell.angle_gamma   90.00
#
_symmetry.space_group_name_H-M   'P 1'
#
loop_
_entity.id
_entity.type
_entity.pdbx_description
1 polymer ?
#
loop_
_entity_poly.entity_id
_entity_poly.type
_entity_poly.pdbx_seq_one_letter_code
_entity_poly.pdbx_strand_id
1 'polypeptide(L)'
;ENDDNNNSNNNNNAEDLEGFEGIADAGGADDDDDGLTPQEASARRRYRDLTARVASLLQGGGNTPVPFPVLRSRFSTREATDDALAVAASACAVTVRGNFVLRSELVGLSDGIYVDARDTVLLLLNRYGRVRREPLVRMFEEMTADDDDDGAGAGADGGNGDKDADGHDIHGSRSAIDADVTNALLDGVAEAGRNCVELRLEDDGTFGARFPGVAELHRRYWSRRYEQGGLGNYVERYEELAGLTPPGDGDEHDDGDDDDEGDGDGDGDE
;
A
#
# COMPACT_ATOMS: atom_id res chain seq x y z
N GLU A 1 17.72 -34.17 -34.27
CA GLU A 1 16.47 -33.66 -33.69
C GLU A 1 16.51 -33.96 -32.21
N ASN A 2 17.05 -33.04 -31.41
CA ASN A 2 17.12 -33.09 -29.95
C ASN A 2 17.19 -31.62 -29.50
N ASP A 3 16.04 -31.03 -29.18
CA ASP A 3 15.97 -29.76 -28.47
C ASP A 3 15.32 -30.04 -27.11
N ASP A 4 16.12 -30.60 -26.20
CA ASP A 4 15.75 -30.72 -24.79
C ASP A 4 15.85 -29.34 -24.14
N ASN A 5 14.67 -28.82 -23.85
CA ASN A 5 14.40 -27.51 -23.30
C ASN A 5 14.94 -27.42 -21.86
N ASN A 6 16.07 -26.74 -21.70
CA ASN A 6 16.74 -26.50 -20.44
C ASN A 6 15.99 -25.43 -19.62
N ASN A 7 14.89 -25.84 -18.97
CA ASN A 7 14.17 -25.01 -18.00
C ASN A 7 14.87 -25.11 -16.63
N SER A 8 16.02 -24.45 -16.52
CA SER A 8 16.71 -24.29 -15.24
C SER A 8 15.93 -23.36 -14.33
N ASN A 9 15.20 -24.00 -13.43
CA ASN A 9 14.89 -23.60 -12.06
C ASN A 9 15.64 -22.34 -11.57
N ASN A 10 14.97 -21.19 -11.62
CA ASN A 10 15.48 -19.90 -11.14
C ASN A 10 14.70 -19.45 -9.88
N ASN A 11 14.48 -20.38 -8.95
CA ASN A 11 13.58 -20.21 -7.81
C ASN A 11 14.28 -19.81 -6.50
N ASN A 12 15.51 -19.28 -6.57
CA ASN A 12 16.34 -18.99 -5.38
C ASN A 12 16.42 -17.50 -4.99
N ASN A 13 15.65 -16.60 -5.62
CA ASN A 13 15.76 -15.15 -5.36
C ASN A 13 14.67 -14.56 -4.45
N ALA A 14 13.79 -15.37 -3.86
CA ALA A 14 12.72 -14.85 -3.01
C ALA A 14 13.18 -14.53 -1.57
N GLU A 15 14.13 -15.28 -1.00
CA GLU A 15 14.59 -15.05 0.38
C GLU A 15 15.59 -13.88 0.52
N ASP A 16 16.19 -13.44 -0.59
CA ASP A 16 17.11 -12.28 -0.59
C ASP A 16 16.38 -10.92 -0.70
N LEU A 17 15.04 -10.93 -0.81
CA LEU A 17 14.23 -9.71 -0.82
C LEU A 17 13.93 -9.18 0.58
N GLU A 18 14.14 -9.97 1.65
CA GLU A 18 13.98 -9.48 3.03
C GLU A 18 15.08 -8.47 3.42
N GLY A 19 16.23 -8.50 2.73
CA GLY A 19 17.27 -7.47 2.86
C GLY A 19 17.00 -6.18 2.06
N PHE A 20 15.95 -6.15 1.23
CA PHE A 20 15.64 -5.01 0.36
C PHE A 20 14.94 -3.85 1.11
N GLU A 21 14.47 -4.10 2.34
CA GLU A 21 13.78 -3.10 3.16
C GLU A 21 14.71 -1.97 3.65
N GLY A 22 16.02 -2.12 3.50
CA GLY A 22 17.01 -1.07 3.78
C GLY A 22 17.22 -0.03 2.66
N ILE A 23 16.54 -0.12 1.52
CA ILE A 23 16.82 0.75 0.35
C ILE A 23 15.97 2.05 0.36
N ALA A 24 14.96 2.14 1.23
CA ALA A 24 14.11 3.34 1.31
C ALA A 24 14.73 4.50 2.09
N ASP A 25 15.87 4.31 2.78
CA ASP A 25 16.60 5.41 3.41
C ASP A 25 17.61 6.01 2.42
N ALA A 26 17.09 6.69 1.40
CA ALA A 26 17.87 7.37 0.36
C ALA A 26 18.48 8.72 0.83
N GLY A 27 18.85 8.82 2.11
CA GLY A 27 19.42 10.03 2.73
C GLY A 27 20.89 9.94 3.15
N GLY A 28 21.48 8.75 3.19
CA GLY A 28 22.88 8.53 3.61
C GLY A 28 23.83 8.33 2.44
N ALA A 29 24.53 9.38 2.02
CA ALA A 29 25.60 9.33 1.02
C ALA A 29 26.93 8.81 1.60
N ASP A 30 26.88 7.84 2.50
CA ASP A 30 28.07 7.15 2.99
C ASP A 30 28.25 5.90 2.14
N ASP A 31 28.93 6.11 1.00
CA ASP A 31 29.49 5.11 0.09
C ASP A 31 30.57 4.28 0.81
N ASP A 32 30.20 3.54 1.85
CA ASP A 32 31.05 2.47 2.35
C ASP A 32 30.96 1.30 1.37
N ASP A 33 32.00 1.26 0.53
CA ASP A 33 32.31 0.28 -0.50
C ASP A 33 32.36 -1.14 0.08
N ASP A 34 31.19 -1.77 0.21
CA ASP A 34 30.94 -3.11 0.76
C ASP A 34 31.54 -4.24 -0.11
N GLY A 35 32.82 -4.20 -0.47
CA GLY A 35 33.53 -5.33 -1.08
C GLY A 35 32.86 -5.98 -2.31
N LEU A 36 31.93 -5.29 -2.97
CA LEU A 36 31.14 -5.86 -4.05
C LEU A 36 32.06 -6.15 -5.22
N THR A 37 31.85 -7.30 -5.85
CA THR A 37 32.51 -7.58 -7.11
C THR A 37 32.08 -6.54 -8.16
N PRO A 38 32.93 -6.21 -9.14
CA PRO A 38 32.54 -5.29 -10.22
C PRO A 38 31.25 -5.69 -10.96
N GLN A 39 30.95 -6.99 -10.99
CA GLN A 39 29.73 -7.52 -11.59
C GLN A 39 28.49 -7.19 -10.76
N GLU A 40 28.55 -7.36 -9.43
CA GLU A 40 27.46 -7.00 -8.52
C GLU A 40 27.21 -5.50 -8.52
N ALA A 41 28.27 -4.69 -8.49
CA ALA A 41 28.15 -3.24 -8.61
C ALA A 41 27.47 -2.82 -9.93
N SER A 42 27.83 -3.47 -11.05
CA SER A 42 27.20 -3.25 -12.35
C SER A 42 25.73 -3.67 -12.38
N ALA A 43 25.39 -4.79 -11.73
CA ALA A 43 24.01 -5.26 -11.61
C ALA A 43 23.16 -4.31 -10.74
N ARG A 44 23.69 -3.88 -9.59
CA ARG A 44 23.04 -2.92 -8.68
C ARG A 44 22.76 -1.59 -9.37
N ARG A 45 23.70 -1.07 -10.17
CA ARG A 45 23.48 0.15 -10.98
C ARG A 45 22.36 -0.04 -11.99
N ARG A 46 22.39 -1.13 -12.77
CA ARG A 46 21.35 -1.44 -13.76
C ARG A 46 19.96 -1.55 -13.12
N TYR A 47 19.90 -2.18 -11.96
CA TYR A 47 18.66 -2.31 -11.21
C TYR A 47 18.16 -0.95 -10.68
N ARG A 48 19.04 -0.12 -10.10
CA ARG A 48 18.71 1.25 -9.67
C ARG A 48 18.20 2.10 -10.84
N ASP A 49 18.85 2.02 -12.00
CA ASP A 49 18.45 2.74 -13.21
C ASP A 49 17.07 2.27 -13.71
N LEU A 50 16.80 0.96 -13.63
CA LEU A 50 15.49 0.39 -13.97
C LEU A 50 14.40 0.90 -13.01
N THR A 51 14.63 0.83 -11.70
CA THR A 51 13.71 1.34 -10.67
C THR A 51 13.41 2.83 -10.86
N ALA A 52 14.44 3.66 -11.09
CA ALA A 52 14.26 5.09 -11.30
C ALA A 52 13.39 5.39 -12.54
N ARG A 53 13.53 4.59 -13.60
CA ARG A 53 12.71 4.73 -14.82
C ARG A 53 11.29 4.25 -14.61
N VAL A 54 11.07 3.18 -13.85
CA VAL A 54 9.73 2.73 -13.45
C VAL A 54 9.05 3.79 -12.59
N ALA A 55 9.74 4.33 -11.57
CA ALA A 55 9.22 5.40 -10.73
C ALA A 55 8.82 6.64 -11.54
N SER A 56 9.69 7.08 -12.47
CA SER A 56 9.42 8.21 -13.37
C SER A 56 8.18 7.96 -14.24
N LEU A 57 7.99 6.71 -14.70
CA LEU A 57 6.83 6.34 -15.50
C LEU A 57 5.53 6.38 -14.69
N LEU A 58 5.56 5.85 -13.48
CA LEU A 58 4.40 5.87 -12.57
C LEU A 58 4.06 7.31 -12.14
N GLN A 59 5.07 8.14 -11.86
CA GLN A 59 4.89 9.55 -11.53
C GLN A 59 4.26 10.34 -12.68
N GLY A 60 4.68 10.07 -13.93
CA GLY A 60 4.11 10.69 -15.13
C GLY A 60 2.64 10.35 -15.39
N GLY A 61 2.13 9.27 -14.78
CA GLY A 61 0.73 8.85 -14.85
C GLY A 61 -0.22 9.59 -13.89
N GLY A 62 0.28 10.61 -13.16
CA GLY A 62 -0.56 11.39 -12.24
C GLY A 62 -1.10 10.57 -11.07
N ASN A 63 -0.31 9.63 -10.56
CA ASN A 63 -0.68 8.67 -9.51
C ASN A 63 -1.73 7.63 -9.89
N THR A 64 -2.12 7.56 -11.17
CA THR A 64 -3.05 6.53 -11.66
C THR A 64 -2.43 5.14 -11.49
N PRO A 65 -3.17 4.15 -10.96
CA PRO A 65 -2.71 2.78 -10.91
C PRO A 65 -2.34 2.28 -12.32
N VAL A 66 -1.28 1.47 -12.42
CA VAL A 66 -0.78 0.97 -13.70
C VAL A 66 -0.75 -0.56 -13.69
N PRO A 67 -1.50 -1.24 -14.58
CA PRO A 67 -1.43 -2.69 -14.70
C PRO A 67 -0.04 -3.14 -15.14
N PHE A 68 0.40 -4.31 -14.69
CA PHE A 68 1.71 -4.84 -15.11
C PHE A 68 1.85 -4.94 -16.64
N PRO A 69 0.84 -5.37 -17.45
CA PRO A 69 0.97 -5.39 -18.91
C PRO A 69 1.26 -4.01 -19.53
N VAL A 70 0.72 -2.94 -18.95
CA VAL A 70 0.97 -1.56 -19.40
C VAL A 70 2.37 -1.10 -19.01
N LEU A 71 2.82 -1.43 -17.81
CA LEU A 71 4.21 -1.20 -17.41
C LEU A 71 5.15 -1.97 -18.35
N ARG A 72 4.86 -3.24 -18.59
CA ARG A 72 5.64 -4.15 -19.43
C ARG A 72 5.80 -3.65 -20.86
N SER A 73 4.78 -3.03 -21.45
CA SER A 73 4.86 -2.53 -22.83
C SER A 73 5.85 -1.37 -23.01
N ARG A 74 6.39 -0.82 -21.92
CA ARG A 74 7.29 0.34 -21.90
C ARG A 74 8.77 -0.05 -21.82
N PHE A 75 9.06 -1.32 -21.60
CA PHE A 75 10.41 -1.87 -21.49
C PHE A 75 10.58 -2.99 -22.51
N SER A 76 11.79 -3.21 -23.01
CA SER A 76 12.03 -4.37 -23.89
C SER A 76 12.35 -5.64 -23.08
N THR A 77 12.04 -6.83 -23.59
CA THR A 77 12.45 -8.13 -22.97
C THR A 77 13.95 -8.32 -22.89
N ARG A 78 14.71 -7.63 -23.74
CA ARG A 78 16.17 -7.63 -23.70
C ARG A 78 16.74 -6.78 -22.59
N GLU A 79 15.96 -5.80 -22.13
CA GLU A 79 16.38 -4.82 -21.14
C GLU A 79 16.01 -5.25 -19.73
N ALA A 80 14.79 -5.76 -19.54
CA ALA A 80 14.31 -6.30 -18.28
C ALA A 80 13.44 -7.53 -18.52
N THR A 81 13.70 -8.60 -17.77
CA THR A 81 12.78 -9.73 -17.64
C THR A 81 11.54 -9.28 -16.86
N ASP A 82 10.46 -10.04 -16.94
CA ASP A 82 9.22 -9.71 -16.26
C ASP A 82 9.42 -9.67 -14.73
N ASP A 83 10.17 -10.62 -14.17
CA ASP A 83 10.49 -10.67 -12.75
C ASP A 83 11.34 -9.48 -12.32
N ALA A 84 12.40 -9.14 -13.08
CA ALA A 84 13.25 -7.99 -12.78
C ALA A 84 12.46 -6.68 -12.82
N LEU A 85 11.52 -6.56 -13.77
CA LEU A 85 10.66 -5.39 -13.88
C LEU A 85 9.64 -5.31 -12.73
N ALA A 86 9.04 -6.44 -12.34
CA ALA A 86 8.10 -6.51 -11.23
C ALA A 86 8.80 -6.16 -9.89
N VAL A 87 10.00 -6.70 -9.66
CA VAL A 87 10.81 -6.40 -8.48
C VAL A 87 11.25 -4.93 -8.47
N ALA A 88 11.71 -4.38 -9.60
CA ALA A 88 12.05 -2.96 -9.71
C ALA A 88 10.83 -2.05 -9.48
N ALA A 89 9.64 -2.46 -9.92
CA ALA A 89 8.40 -1.74 -9.63
C ALA A 89 8.08 -1.77 -8.14
N SER A 90 8.16 -2.93 -7.49
CA SER A 90 7.94 -3.07 -6.04
C SER A 90 8.89 -2.24 -5.18
N ALA A 91 10.07 -1.89 -5.69
CA ALA A 91 11.00 -1.00 -4.99
C ALA A 91 10.49 0.45 -4.87
N CYS A 92 9.61 0.90 -5.77
CA CYS A 92 9.10 2.28 -5.81
C CYS A 92 7.56 2.37 -5.75
N ALA A 93 6.86 1.25 -5.81
CA ALA A 93 5.42 1.16 -5.88
C ALA A 93 4.89 0.08 -4.92
N VAL A 94 3.58 0.10 -4.73
CA VAL A 94 2.78 -0.91 -4.02
C VAL A 94 1.69 -1.37 -4.96
N THR A 95 1.11 -2.55 -4.72
CA THR A 95 -0.06 -3.00 -5.50
C THR A 95 -1.35 -2.73 -4.76
N VAL A 96 -2.33 -2.21 -5.51
CA VAL A 96 -3.73 -2.10 -5.11
C VAL A 96 -4.54 -2.94 -6.11
N ARG A 97 -5.10 -4.06 -5.63
CA ARG A 97 -5.85 -5.04 -6.45
C ARG A 97 -5.10 -5.47 -7.72
N GLY A 98 -3.80 -5.74 -7.57
CA GLY A 98 -2.91 -6.19 -8.66
C GLY A 98 -2.36 -5.08 -9.57
N ASN A 99 -2.76 -3.82 -9.36
CA ASN A 99 -2.26 -2.67 -10.13
C ASN A 99 -1.19 -1.90 -9.36
N PHE A 100 -0.10 -1.48 -10.01
CA PHE A 100 0.99 -0.74 -9.36
C PHE A 100 0.62 0.73 -9.14
N VAL A 101 0.84 1.22 -7.93
CA VAL A 101 0.67 2.62 -7.53
C VAL A 101 1.96 3.10 -6.89
N LEU A 102 2.45 4.27 -7.29
CA LEU A 102 3.67 4.85 -6.71
C LEU A 102 3.51 5.00 -5.18
N ARG A 103 4.55 4.66 -4.42
CA ARG A 103 4.56 4.81 -2.95
C ARG A 103 4.35 6.26 -2.52
N SER A 104 3.67 6.49 -1.41
CA SER A 104 3.23 7.82 -0.97
C SER A 104 4.40 8.78 -0.70
N GLU A 105 5.51 8.25 -0.19
CA GLU A 105 6.75 8.98 0.04
C GLU A 105 7.39 9.50 -1.26
N LEU A 106 7.11 8.86 -2.39
CA LEU A 106 7.65 9.21 -3.70
C LEU A 106 6.73 10.14 -4.52
N VAL A 107 5.54 10.44 -4.02
CA VAL A 107 4.59 11.37 -4.67
C VAL A 107 4.92 12.84 -4.38
N GLY A 108 5.87 13.10 -3.47
CA GLY A 108 6.23 14.46 -3.04
C GLY A 108 5.34 14.99 -1.92
N LEU A 109 4.69 14.10 -1.17
CA LEU A 109 4.02 14.46 0.08
C LEU A 109 5.09 14.67 1.16
N SER A 110 5.24 15.90 1.63
CA SER A 110 6.31 16.28 2.56
C SER A 110 5.95 16.08 4.03
N ASP A 111 4.67 15.93 4.35
CA ASP A 111 4.17 15.72 5.71
C ASP A 111 3.74 14.27 5.88
N GLY A 112 4.12 13.65 7.00
CA GLY A 112 3.75 12.28 7.34
C GLY A 112 2.23 12.09 7.39
N ILE A 113 1.48 13.11 7.79
CA ILE A 113 0.01 13.03 7.85
C ILE A 113 -0.61 12.80 6.47
N TYR A 114 -0.07 13.42 5.41
CA TYR A 114 -0.56 13.23 4.05
C TYR A 114 -0.13 11.88 3.48
N VAL A 115 1.05 11.38 3.87
CA VAL A 115 1.53 10.05 3.51
C VAL A 115 0.58 8.99 4.10
N ASP A 116 0.26 9.10 5.38
CA ASP A 116 -0.66 8.18 6.06
C ASP A 116 -2.09 8.28 5.52
N ALA A 117 -2.55 9.49 5.20
CA ALA A 117 -3.85 9.68 4.57
C ALA A 117 -3.94 9.02 3.19
N ARG A 118 -2.91 9.19 2.36
CA ARG A 118 -2.84 8.53 1.06
C ARG A 118 -2.77 7.01 1.19
N ASP A 119 -1.93 6.50 2.09
CA ASP A 119 -1.82 5.06 2.31
C ASP A 119 -3.11 4.46 2.85
N THR A 120 -3.83 5.16 3.72
CA THR A 120 -5.17 4.78 4.19
C THR A 120 -6.13 4.63 3.01
N VAL A 121 -6.17 5.62 2.11
CA VAL A 121 -7.01 5.57 0.90
C VAL A 121 -6.66 4.36 0.04
N LEU A 122 -5.37 4.12 -0.22
CA LEU A 122 -4.91 2.99 -1.02
C LEU A 122 -5.27 1.64 -0.38
N LEU A 123 -5.11 1.53 0.94
CA LEU A 123 -5.42 0.33 1.71
C LEU A 123 -6.93 0.03 1.69
N LEU A 124 -7.77 1.05 1.90
CA LEU A 124 -9.22 0.92 1.80
C LEU A 124 -9.67 0.49 0.40
N LEU A 125 -9.09 1.09 -0.66
CA LEU A 125 -9.34 0.67 -2.04
C LEU A 125 -8.85 -0.75 -2.30
N ASN A 126 -7.72 -1.15 -1.72
CA ASN A 126 -7.19 -2.51 -1.86
C ASN A 126 -8.10 -3.55 -1.19
N ARG A 127 -8.65 -3.23 0.00
CA ARG A 127 -9.50 -4.13 0.78
C ARG A 127 -10.93 -4.21 0.24
N TYR A 128 -11.52 -3.07 -0.11
CA TYR A 128 -12.95 -2.97 -0.42
C TYR A 128 -13.26 -2.75 -1.90
N GLY A 129 -12.27 -2.33 -2.69
CA GLY A 129 -12.47 -1.94 -4.09
C GLY A 129 -13.17 -0.60 -4.30
N ARG A 130 -13.85 -0.10 -3.27
CA ARG A 130 -14.63 1.13 -3.28
C ARG A 130 -14.63 1.79 -1.91
N VAL A 131 -14.72 3.11 -1.89
CA VAL A 131 -14.70 3.93 -0.67
C VAL A 131 -15.82 4.97 -0.72
N ARG A 132 -16.52 5.21 0.39
CA ARG A 132 -17.52 6.28 0.49
C ARG A 132 -16.82 7.58 0.89
N ARG A 133 -17.05 8.67 0.15
CA ARG A 133 -16.37 9.95 0.37
C ARG A 133 -16.68 10.57 1.74
N GLU A 134 -17.95 10.62 2.11
CA GLU A 134 -18.39 11.30 3.34
C GLU A 134 -17.79 10.68 4.62
N PRO A 135 -17.83 9.34 4.84
CA PRO A 135 -17.12 8.72 5.96
C PRO A 135 -15.60 8.96 5.95
N LEU A 136 -14.98 8.98 4.77
CA LEU A 136 -13.55 9.20 4.63
C LEU A 136 -13.13 10.62 5.04
N VAL A 137 -13.85 11.63 4.56
CA VAL A 137 -13.60 13.04 4.93
C VAL A 137 -13.77 13.22 6.43
N ARG A 138 -14.89 12.72 6.97
CA ARG A 138 -15.18 12.85 8.40
C ARG A 138 -14.14 12.15 9.28
N MET A 139 -13.66 10.97 8.87
CA MET A 139 -12.59 10.27 9.56
C MET A 139 -11.32 11.13 9.62
N PHE A 140 -10.90 11.74 8.51
CA PHE A 140 -9.72 12.61 8.51
C PHE A 140 -9.91 13.87 9.37
N GLU A 141 -11.08 14.50 9.30
CA GLU A 141 -11.41 15.66 10.15
C GLU A 141 -11.32 15.31 11.64
N GLU A 142 -11.90 14.17 12.07
CA GLU A 142 -11.86 13.71 13.46
C GLU A 142 -10.42 13.39 13.91
N MET A 143 -9.65 12.65 13.11
CA MET A 143 -8.27 12.26 13.45
C MET A 143 -7.30 13.45 13.49
N THR A 144 -7.56 14.51 12.73
CA THR A 144 -6.73 15.74 12.77
C THR A 144 -7.09 16.69 13.91
N ALA A 145 -8.32 16.59 14.45
CA ALA A 145 -8.78 17.45 15.53
C ALA A 145 -8.28 17.01 16.91
N ASP A 146 -8.11 15.69 17.13
CA ASP A 146 -7.66 15.14 18.41
C ASP A 146 -6.20 15.54 18.74
N ASP A 147 -5.37 15.76 17.71
CA ASP A 147 -3.96 16.17 17.88
C ASP A 147 -3.78 17.61 18.43
N ASP A 148 -4.81 18.46 18.37
CA ASP A 148 -4.74 19.87 18.78
C ASP A 148 -5.10 20.12 20.27
N ASP A 149 -5.75 19.17 20.96
CA ASP A 149 -6.26 19.37 22.34
C ASP A 149 -5.27 18.92 23.44
N ASP A 150 -4.29 18.07 23.12
CA ASP A 150 -3.35 17.50 24.10
C ASP A 150 -2.32 18.52 24.66
N GLY A 151 -2.23 19.72 24.07
CA GLY A 151 -1.28 20.76 24.46
C GLY A 151 -1.74 21.70 25.58
N ALA A 152 -3.05 21.75 25.91
CA ALA A 152 -3.59 22.79 26.78
C ALA A 152 -3.75 22.38 28.27
N GLY A 153 -3.52 21.11 28.62
CA GLY A 153 -4.12 20.53 29.82
C GLY A 153 -3.26 20.32 31.08
N ALA A 154 -1.91 20.29 31.03
CA ALA A 154 -1.15 19.90 32.22
C ALA A 154 0.32 20.36 32.23
N GLY A 155 0.59 21.63 32.51
CA GLY A 155 1.97 22.06 32.71
C GLY A 155 2.20 23.56 32.84
N ALA A 156 1.49 24.22 33.74
CA ALA A 156 1.88 25.55 34.19
C ALA A 156 3.17 25.44 35.03
N ASP A 157 4.35 25.37 34.39
CA ASP A 157 5.61 25.72 35.05
C ASP A 157 6.60 26.39 34.08
N GLY A 158 6.49 27.71 33.97
CA GLY A 158 7.65 28.61 34.12
C GLY A 158 8.73 28.68 33.03
N GLY A 159 8.52 28.19 31.82
CA GLY A 159 9.52 28.29 30.74
C GLY A 159 9.53 29.66 30.06
N ASN A 160 10.57 30.48 30.31
CA ASN A 160 10.88 31.70 29.57
C ASN A 160 10.95 31.41 28.06
N GLY A 161 9.87 31.72 27.32
CA GLY A 161 9.87 31.68 25.87
C GLY A 161 10.76 32.79 25.31
N ASP A 162 11.89 32.40 24.73
CA ASP A 162 12.64 33.24 23.80
C ASP A 162 11.74 33.49 22.59
N LYS A 163 11.01 34.60 22.65
CA LYS A 163 10.32 35.17 21.50
C LYS A 163 11.40 35.76 20.60
N ASP A 164 11.48 35.31 19.36
CA ASP A 164 12.21 36.06 18.34
C ASP A 164 11.66 37.49 18.26
N ALA A 165 12.51 38.46 17.92
CA ALA A 165 12.20 39.89 17.98
C ALA A 165 10.95 40.31 17.17
N ASP A 166 10.49 39.46 16.26
CA ASP A 166 9.33 39.69 15.40
C ASP A 166 8.04 39.01 15.90
N GLY A 167 8.09 38.26 17.01
CA GLY A 167 6.90 37.77 17.72
C GLY A 167 5.97 36.85 16.92
N HIS A 168 6.46 36.23 15.85
CA HIS A 168 5.69 35.22 15.14
C HIS A 168 5.84 33.87 15.84
N ASP A 169 4.76 33.38 16.43
CA ASP A 169 4.67 31.98 16.83
C ASP A 169 4.84 31.11 15.58
N ILE A 170 6.01 30.47 15.44
CA ILE A 170 6.30 29.46 14.41
C ILE A 170 5.73 28.09 14.88
N HIS A 171 4.58 28.11 15.54
CA HIS A 171 3.76 26.91 15.64
C HIS A 171 3.03 26.81 14.31
N GLY A 172 3.71 26.20 13.34
CA GLY A 172 3.13 25.92 12.03
C GLY A 172 1.85 25.13 12.25
N SER A 173 0.70 25.77 12.00
CA SER A 173 -0.60 25.11 12.02
C SER A 173 -0.49 23.88 11.14
N ARG A 174 -0.56 22.69 11.76
CA ARG A 174 -0.68 21.45 11.01
C ARG A 174 -1.90 21.63 10.11
N SER A 175 -1.69 21.48 8.81
CA SER A 175 -2.76 21.64 7.86
C SER A 175 -3.67 20.43 8.00
N ALA A 176 -4.87 20.64 8.54
CA ALA A 176 -5.88 19.61 8.64
C ALA A 176 -6.17 19.01 7.26
N ILE A 177 -6.46 17.72 7.21
CA ILE A 177 -6.86 17.05 5.97
C ILE A 177 -8.35 17.31 5.78
N ASP A 178 -8.65 18.34 4.99
CA ASP A 178 -10.02 18.72 4.66
C ASP A 178 -10.58 17.90 3.48
N ALA A 179 -11.82 18.23 3.11
CA ALA A 179 -12.50 17.61 1.98
C ALA A 179 -11.76 17.82 0.65
N ASP A 180 -11.11 18.96 0.44
CA ASP A 180 -10.42 19.28 -0.82
C ASP A 180 -9.14 18.45 -0.96
N VAL A 181 -8.35 18.32 0.12
CA VAL A 181 -7.20 17.41 0.16
C VAL A 181 -7.65 15.96 -0.03
N THR A 182 -8.71 15.54 0.65
CA THR A 182 -9.25 14.17 0.52
C THR A 182 -9.67 13.87 -0.92
N ASN A 183 -10.35 14.82 -1.59
CA ASN A 183 -10.73 14.68 -2.99
C ASN A 183 -9.51 14.62 -3.91
N ALA A 184 -8.49 15.46 -3.68
CA ALA A 184 -7.25 15.43 -4.45
C ALA A 184 -6.50 14.10 -4.32
N LEU A 185 -6.48 13.49 -3.12
CA LEU A 185 -5.90 12.16 -2.89
C LEU A 185 -6.67 11.09 -3.67
N LEU A 186 -8.01 11.17 -3.69
CA LEU A 186 -8.87 10.23 -4.41
C LEU A 186 -8.75 10.36 -5.93
N ASP A 187 -8.71 11.57 -6.47
CA ASP A 187 -8.75 11.84 -7.93
C ASP A 187 -7.56 11.22 -8.69
N GLY A 188 -6.44 11.01 -8.00
CA GLY A 188 -5.27 10.33 -8.56
C GLY A 188 -5.50 8.84 -8.78
N VAL A 189 -6.25 8.16 -7.91
CA VAL A 189 -6.28 6.70 -7.83
C VAL A 189 -7.66 6.07 -8.09
N ALA A 190 -8.71 6.85 -7.94
CA ALA A 190 -10.08 6.40 -8.01
C ALA A 190 -10.91 7.22 -9.02
N GLU A 191 -12.07 6.69 -9.38
CA GLU A 191 -13.07 7.37 -10.19
C GLU A 191 -14.40 7.48 -9.45
N ALA A 192 -15.19 8.49 -9.81
CA ALA A 192 -16.48 8.76 -9.19
C ALA A 192 -17.54 7.73 -9.62
N GLY A 193 -18.03 6.94 -8.66
CA GLY A 193 -19.22 6.12 -8.80
C GLY A 193 -20.49 6.85 -8.34
N ARG A 194 -21.61 6.13 -8.21
CA ARG A 194 -22.92 6.73 -7.84
C ARG A 194 -22.95 7.30 -6.42
N ASN A 195 -22.38 6.56 -5.46
CA ASN A 195 -22.36 6.90 -4.02
C ASN A 195 -21.00 6.62 -3.36
N CYS A 196 -19.99 6.29 -4.15
CA CYS A 196 -18.66 5.92 -3.69
C CYS A 196 -17.65 6.29 -4.78
N VAL A 197 -16.38 6.20 -4.45
CA VAL A 197 -15.28 6.18 -5.42
C VAL A 197 -14.78 4.76 -5.54
N GLU A 198 -14.51 4.35 -6.77
CA GLU A 198 -14.03 2.99 -7.10
C GLU A 198 -12.62 3.10 -7.68
N LEU A 199 -11.81 2.05 -7.52
CA LEU A 199 -10.50 2.03 -8.16
C LEU A 199 -10.66 2.29 -9.67
N ARG A 200 -9.86 3.20 -10.24
CA ARG A 200 -9.99 3.60 -11.66
C ARG A 200 -9.76 2.45 -12.65
N LEU A 201 -9.22 1.32 -12.19
CA LEU A 201 -8.94 0.14 -12.98
C LEU A 201 -9.58 -1.09 -12.37
N GLU A 202 -9.93 -2.02 -13.25
CA GLU A 202 -10.35 -3.35 -12.87
C GLU A 202 -9.23 -4.11 -12.16
N ASP A 203 -9.64 -5.08 -11.35
CA ASP A 203 -8.76 -5.98 -10.63
C ASP A 203 -7.91 -6.80 -11.59
N ASP A 204 -6.60 -6.78 -11.39
CA ASP A 204 -5.73 -7.77 -12.02
C ASP A 204 -5.68 -9.03 -11.14
N GLY A 205 -6.73 -9.84 -11.25
CA GLY A 205 -6.82 -11.15 -10.56
C GLY A 205 -5.72 -12.14 -11.00
N THR A 206 -5.01 -11.87 -12.10
CA THR A 206 -3.92 -12.73 -12.58
C THR A 206 -2.56 -12.36 -11.99
N PHE A 207 -2.42 -11.16 -11.43
CA PHE A 207 -1.16 -10.64 -10.90
C PHE A 207 -0.55 -11.58 -9.85
N GLY A 208 -1.35 -12.00 -8.87
CA GLY A 208 -0.89 -12.89 -7.79
C GLY A 208 -0.44 -14.26 -8.29
N ALA A 209 -1.12 -14.81 -9.30
CA ALA A 209 -0.73 -16.08 -9.91
C ALA A 209 0.56 -15.93 -10.74
N ARG A 210 0.76 -14.77 -11.38
CA ARG A 210 1.92 -14.49 -12.23
C ARG A 210 3.18 -14.15 -11.41
N PHE A 211 3.03 -13.40 -10.32
CA PHE A 211 4.13 -12.91 -9.50
C PHE A 211 3.89 -13.19 -7.99
N PRO A 212 3.85 -14.46 -7.58
CA PRO A 212 3.46 -14.82 -6.20
C PRO A 212 4.37 -14.21 -5.14
N GLY A 213 5.70 -14.17 -5.36
CA GLY A 213 6.64 -13.57 -4.42
C GLY A 213 6.43 -12.06 -4.24
N VAL A 214 6.11 -11.35 -5.33
CA VAL A 214 5.83 -9.90 -5.28
C VAL A 214 4.48 -9.61 -4.62
N ALA A 215 3.47 -10.43 -4.90
CA ALA A 215 2.17 -10.31 -4.26
C ALA A 215 2.27 -10.52 -2.74
N GLU A 216 3.06 -11.49 -2.30
CA GLU A 216 3.32 -11.74 -0.88
C GLU A 216 4.10 -10.58 -0.23
N LEU A 217 5.12 -10.05 -0.91
CA LEU A 217 5.85 -8.84 -0.47
C LEU A 217 4.89 -7.68 -0.20
N HIS A 218 3.96 -7.41 -1.11
CA HIS A 218 3.01 -6.30 -0.95
C HIS A 218 1.93 -6.58 0.09
N ARG A 219 1.54 -7.84 0.28
CA ARG A 219 0.65 -8.24 1.39
C ARG A 219 1.30 -7.91 2.73
N ARG A 220 2.56 -8.32 2.92
CA ARG A 220 3.35 -8.01 4.13
C ARG A 220 3.53 -6.51 4.33
N TYR A 221 3.77 -5.75 3.25
CA TYR A 221 3.83 -4.29 3.31
C TYR A 221 2.53 -3.70 3.89
N TRP A 222 1.37 -4.10 3.36
CA TRP A 222 0.08 -3.59 3.84
C TRP A 222 -0.23 -4.02 5.28
N SER A 223 0.05 -5.28 5.65
CA SER A 223 -0.08 -5.74 7.03
C SER A 223 0.78 -4.91 7.98
N ARG A 224 2.04 -4.62 7.61
CA ARG A 224 2.93 -3.80 8.42
C ARG A 224 2.43 -2.37 8.55
N ARG A 225 1.99 -1.73 7.46
CA ARG A 225 1.45 -0.36 7.51
C ARG A 225 0.17 -0.30 8.36
N TYR A 226 -0.67 -1.33 8.31
CA TYR A 226 -1.86 -1.46 9.17
C TYR A 226 -1.48 -1.57 10.66
N GLU A 227 -0.64 -2.54 11.01
CA GLU A 227 -0.32 -2.90 12.41
C GLU A 227 0.70 -1.94 13.06
N GLN A 228 1.78 -1.65 12.36
CA GLN A 228 2.93 -0.89 12.91
C GLN A 228 2.92 0.58 12.48
N GLY A 229 2.32 0.87 11.33
CA GLY A 229 2.23 2.22 10.78
C GLY A 229 1.08 3.06 11.35
N GLY A 230 0.26 2.52 12.26
CA GLY A 230 -0.88 3.22 12.85
C GLY A 230 -2.08 3.39 11.90
N LEU A 231 -2.03 2.85 10.67
CA LEU A 231 -3.15 2.95 9.73
C LEU A 231 -4.38 2.17 10.20
N GLY A 232 -4.21 1.19 11.10
CA GLY A 232 -5.32 0.46 11.70
C GLY A 232 -6.39 1.38 12.31
N ASN A 233 -5.98 2.41 13.05
CA ASN A 233 -6.91 3.36 13.68
C ASN A 233 -7.76 4.09 12.64
N TYR A 234 -7.15 4.53 11.53
CA TYR A 234 -7.86 5.18 10.44
C TYR A 234 -8.85 4.22 9.77
N VAL A 235 -8.41 3.01 9.44
CA VAL A 235 -9.26 2.01 8.78
C VAL A 235 -10.45 1.61 9.66
N GLU A 236 -10.22 1.34 10.94
CA GLU A 236 -11.29 1.00 11.90
C GLU A 236 -12.30 2.14 12.05
N ARG A 237 -11.81 3.39 12.17
CA ARG A 237 -12.69 4.55 12.27
C ARG A 237 -13.51 4.77 11.00
N TYR A 238 -12.91 4.58 9.82
CA TYR A 238 -13.63 4.62 8.55
C TYR A 238 -14.71 3.54 8.48
N GLU A 239 -14.39 2.30 8.89
CA GLU A 239 -15.32 1.17 8.88
C GLU A 239 -16.55 1.44 9.78
N GLU A 240 -16.33 1.99 10.98
CA GLU A 240 -17.39 2.43 11.89
C GLU A 240 -18.29 3.49 11.24
N LEU A 241 -17.70 4.56 10.71
CA LEU A 241 -18.44 5.67 10.07
C LEU A 241 -19.17 5.23 8.79
N ALA A 242 -18.59 4.29 8.04
CA ALA A 242 -19.19 3.75 6.83
C ALA A 242 -20.27 2.69 7.11
N GLY A 243 -20.38 2.22 8.35
CA GLY A 243 -21.24 1.10 8.73
C GLY A 243 -20.84 -0.19 8.03
N LEU A 244 -19.53 -0.38 7.81
CA LEU A 244 -18.99 -1.60 7.24
C LEU A 244 -18.65 -2.57 8.37
N THR A 245 -19.15 -3.79 8.27
CA THR A 245 -18.59 -4.89 9.03
C THR A 245 -17.27 -5.26 8.34
N PRO A 246 -16.17 -5.45 9.08
CA PRO A 246 -14.97 -6.06 8.50
C PRO A 246 -15.41 -7.33 7.78
N PRO A 247 -14.80 -7.70 6.62
CA PRO A 247 -14.97 -9.04 6.10
C PRO A 247 -14.52 -9.96 7.24
N GLY A 248 -15.48 -10.57 7.92
CA GLY A 248 -15.18 -11.45 9.04
C GLY A 248 -14.20 -12.48 8.50
N ASP A 249 -13.11 -12.71 9.22
CA ASP A 249 -12.38 -13.96 9.07
C ASP A 249 -13.46 -15.02 9.20
N GLY A 250 -13.82 -15.66 8.09
CA GLY A 250 -14.88 -16.64 8.10
C GLY A 250 -14.41 -17.75 9.02
N ASP A 251 -14.75 -17.66 10.30
CA ASP A 251 -15.09 -18.79 11.12
C ASP A 251 -16.35 -19.36 10.47
N GLU A 252 -16.13 -20.00 9.31
CA GLU A 252 -16.89 -21.12 8.82
C GLU A 252 -16.71 -22.26 9.86
N HIS A 253 -17.13 -22.02 11.10
CA HIS A 253 -17.77 -23.05 11.90
C HIS A 253 -19.20 -23.16 11.37
N ASP A 254 -19.28 -23.60 10.11
CA ASP A 254 -20.37 -24.42 9.63
C ASP A 254 -20.17 -25.78 10.31
N ASP A 255 -20.35 -25.79 11.64
CA ASP A 255 -20.63 -27.00 12.39
C ASP A 255 -22.04 -27.42 11.96
N GLY A 256 -22.13 -27.90 10.73
CA GLY A 256 -23.20 -28.74 10.25
C GLY A 256 -23.17 -30.03 11.06
N ASP A 257 -23.57 -29.93 12.32
CA ASP A 257 -24.14 -31.02 13.10
C ASP A 257 -25.53 -31.32 12.50
N ASP A 258 -25.53 -31.75 11.23
CA ASP A 258 -26.59 -32.56 10.65
C ASP A 258 -26.42 -33.99 11.21
N ASP A 259 -26.56 -34.12 12.52
CA ASP A 259 -26.97 -35.37 13.15
C ASP A 259 -28.46 -35.58 12.82
N ASP A 260 -28.74 -35.86 11.54
CA ASP A 260 -30.00 -36.43 11.06
C ASP A 260 -30.05 -37.91 11.46
N GLU A 261 -30.10 -38.17 12.77
CA GLU A 261 -30.59 -39.43 13.31
C GLU A 261 -32.12 -39.37 13.38
N GLY A 262 -32.74 -39.28 12.21
CA GLY A 262 -34.18 -39.45 12.01
C GLY A 262 -34.57 -40.92 11.96
N ASP A 263 -34.82 -41.47 13.14
CA ASP A 263 -35.31 -42.82 13.43
C ASP A 263 -36.17 -43.47 12.34
N GLY A 264 -35.76 -44.69 11.98
CA GLY A 264 -36.66 -45.65 11.36
C GLY A 264 -37.71 -46.09 12.39
N ASP A 265 -38.97 -46.11 11.97
CA ASP A 265 -39.98 -47.05 12.43
C ASP A 265 -41.15 -47.01 11.45
N GLY A 266 -41.38 -48.13 10.78
CA GLY A 266 -42.41 -48.24 9.74
C GLY A 266 -42.71 -49.68 9.38
N ASP A 267 -42.97 -50.51 10.40
CA ASP A 267 -43.72 -51.76 10.26
C ASP A 267 -45.07 -51.47 9.59
N GLY A 268 -45.45 -52.30 8.61
CA GLY A 268 -46.73 -52.16 7.93
C GLY A 268 -47.03 -53.31 6.95
N ASP A 269 -47.29 -54.48 7.54
CA ASP A 269 -48.25 -55.53 7.16
C ASP A 269 -48.60 -55.86 5.68
N GLU A 270 -48.55 -57.18 5.44
CA GLU A 270 -49.39 -58.04 4.55
C GLU A 270 -49.30 -57.92 3.00
#